data_AF-A0A547P707-F1
#
_entry.id   AF-A0A547P707-F1
#
_cell.length_a   1.000
_cell.length_b   1.000
_cell.length_c   1.000
_cell.angle_alpha   90.00
_cell.angle_beta   90.00
_cell.angle_gamma   90.00
#
_symmetry.space_group_name_H-M   'P 1'
#
loop_
_entity.id
_entity.type
_entity.pdbx_description
1 polymer ?
#
loop_
_entity_poly.entity_id
_entity_poly.type
_entity_poly.pdbx_seq_one_letter_code
_entity_poly.pdbx_strand_id
1 'polypeptide(L)'
;MRDNEMSAGKEHDALDPSGSHGADTAPTDSDPAFDESLTDEIAALINDGRTYAEAELVFQKTRAVIAGKSIGFAIGYVLVALVTLHIAVLALAVGLVIALEPLATIWGAIAIVVGALIVLTAFLVFAAKKHADRIGLMFGSAGQNNTAEKTQ
;
A
#
# COMPACT_ATOMS: atom_id res chain seq x y z
N MET A 1 -22.91 -4.91 77.83
CA MET A 1 -21.69 -5.47 77.22
C MET A 1 -21.15 -4.36 76.32
N ARG A 2 -20.46 -3.37 76.92
CA ARG A 2 -18.99 -3.27 77.04
C ARG A 2 -18.30 -3.14 75.66
N ASP A 3 -18.38 -1.94 75.10
CA ASP A 3 -17.23 -1.08 74.79
C ASP A 3 -15.87 -1.69 75.17
N ASN A 4 -14.99 -1.91 74.18
CA ASN A 4 -13.54 -1.88 74.41
C ASN A 4 -12.72 -1.55 73.14
N GLU A 5 -12.33 -0.28 73.05
CA GLU A 5 -10.95 0.22 72.80
C GLU A 5 -10.28 -0.10 71.44
N MET A 6 -10.11 0.87 70.53
CA MET A 6 -8.99 1.84 70.56
C MET A 6 -7.67 1.22 71.03
N SER A 7 -6.89 0.69 70.08
CA SER A 7 -5.43 0.63 70.22
C SER A 7 -4.82 1.69 69.31
N ALA A 8 -4.78 2.90 69.86
CA ALA A 8 -3.90 3.96 69.42
C ALA A 8 -2.50 3.69 69.98
N GLY A 9 -1.49 3.94 69.16
CA GLY A 9 -0.19 4.42 69.62
C GLY A 9 0.76 3.38 70.21
N LYS A 10 1.79 3.06 69.44
CA LYS A 10 3.17 3.31 69.89
C LYS A 10 4.09 3.43 68.69
N GLU A 11 4.14 4.66 68.19
CA GLU A 11 5.37 5.24 67.69
C GLU A 11 6.46 5.09 68.75
N HIS A 12 7.56 4.44 68.37
CA HIS A 12 8.89 4.57 68.97
C HIS A 12 9.80 4.59 67.74
N ASP A 13 10.12 5.75 67.18
CA ASP A 13 11.09 6.71 67.73
C ASP A 13 12.43 6.05 68.07
N ALA A 14 13.33 6.08 67.08
CA ALA A 14 14.76 6.27 67.30
C ALA A 14 15.41 6.57 65.94
N LEU A 15 15.52 7.88 65.66
CA LEU A 15 16.44 8.42 64.66
C LEU A 15 17.90 8.14 65.07
N ASP A 16 18.68 7.76 64.06
CA ASP A 16 20.13 7.95 63.87
C ASP A 16 21.12 7.19 64.78
N PRO A 17 22.17 6.57 64.20
CA PRO A 17 23.36 7.37 63.98
C PRO A 17 24.05 7.12 62.63
N SER A 18 24.29 8.21 61.90
CA SER A 18 25.57 8.58 61.33
C SER A 18 26.39 7.41 60.78
N GLY A 19 25.92 6.82 59.69
CA GLY A 19 26.73 6.04 58.76
C GLY A 19 27.26 6.97 57.67
N SER A 20 28.25 7.79 58.02
CA SER A 20 29.04 8.55 57.05
C SER A 20 29.65 7.60 56.01
N HIS A 21 29.03 7.49 54.84
CA HIS A 21 29.72 7.03 53.64
C HIS A 21 29.76 8.19 52.68
N GLY A 22 30.97 8.74 52.59
CA GLY A 22 31.30 10.00 51.97
C GLY A 22 30.75 10.11 50.57
N ALA A 23 30.25 11.30 50.28
CA ALA A 23 30.59 11.93 49.02
C ALA A 23 32.12 11.94 48.92
N ASP A 24 32.66 11.03 48.09
CA ASP A 24 33.84 11.24 47.25
C ASP A 24 34.22 9.91 46.58
N THR A 25 33.55 9.61 45.47
CA THR A 25 34.17 8.85 44.38
C THR A 25 33.95 9.62 43.09
N ALA A 26 34.99 10.38 42.70
CA ALA A 26 35.12 10.85 41.33
C ALA A 26 35.17 9.65 40.36
N PRO A 27 34.72 9.83 39.11
CA PRO A 27 34.22 8.77 38.27
C PRO A 27 35.36 8.10 37.51
N THR A 28 35.65 6.84 37.77
CA THR A 28 36.31 5.94 36.80
C THR A 28 36.10 4.52 37.30
N ASP A 29 35.19 3.81 36.66
CA ASP A 29 35.40 2.44 36.19
C ASP A 29 34.15 2.09 35.39
N SER A 30 34.33 2.03 34.07
CA SER A 30 33.33 1.53 33.13
C SER A 30 33.02 0.09 33.50
N ASP A 31 31.93 -0.11 34.22
CA ASP A 31 31.48 -1.41 34.70
C ASP A 31 30.92 -2.22 33.52
N PRO A 32 31.58 -3.33 33.12
CA PRO A 32 31.18 -4.13 31.96
C PRO A 32 29.77 -4.71 32.09
N ALA A 33 29.23 -4.81 33.30
CA ALA A 33 27.86 -5.28 33.54
C ALA A 33 26.78 -4.31 33.03
N PHE A 34 27.06 -3.00 33.01
CA PHE A 34 26.12 -1.99 32.51
C PHE A 34 26.09 -1.94 30.97
N ASP A 35 27.23 -2.15 30.32
CA ASP A 35 27.30 -2.23 28.85
C ASP A 35 26.58 -3.48 28.31
N GLU A 36 26.70 -4.62 29.01
CA GLU A 36 26.03 -5.88 28.64
C GLU A 36 24.50 -5.79 28.83
N SER A 37 24.03 -5.16 29.92
CA SER A 37 22.59 -4.95 30.17
C SER A 37 21.92 -4.07 29.10
N LEU A 38 22.61 -3.02 28.63
CA LEU A 38 22.08 -2.13 27.59
C LEU A 38 22.10 -2.77 26.21
N THR A 39 23.10 -3.62 25.94
CA THR A 39 23.12 -4.40 24.71
C THR A 39 22.02 -5.46 24.69
N ASP A 40 21.71 -6.08 25.83
CA ASP A 40 20.57 -6.99 25.97
C ASP A 40 19.22 -6.28 25.84
N GLU A 41 19.08 -5.06 26.38
CA GLU A 41 17.86 -4.25 26.19
C GLU A 41 17.68 -3.82 24.72
N ILE A 42 18.74 -3.44 24.03
CA ILE A 42 18.69 -3.12 22.60
C ILE A 42 18.37 -4.37 21.77
N ALA A 43 18.94 -5.52 22.13
CA ALA A 43 18.64 -6.80 21.49
C ALA A 43 17.16 -7.19 21.68
N ALA A 44 16.62 -6.97 22.88
CA ALA A 44 15.21 -7.17 23.19
C ALA A 44 14.32 -6.21 22.37
N LEU A 45 14.69 -4.93 22.27
CA LEU A 45 13.94 -3.92 21.48
C LEU A 45 13.99 -4.20 19.98
N ILE A 46 15.12 -4.71 19.47
CA ILE A 46 15.27 -5.17 18.08
C ILE A 46 14.41 -6.40 17.82
N ASN A 47 14.38 -7.34 18.76
CA ASN A 47 13.59 -8.56 18.65
C ASN A 47 12.07 -8.25 18.69
N ASP A 48 11.66 -7.33 19.56
CA ASP A 48 10.29 -6.84 19.64
C ASP A 48 9.90 -6.03 18.38
N GLY A 49 10.80 -5.19 17.87
CA GLY A 49 10.62 -4.43 16.63
C GLY A 49 10.51 -5.33 15.39
N ARG A 50 11.27 -6.43 15.33
CA ARG A 50 11.15 -7.45 14.27
C ARG A 50 9.79 -8.13 14.33
N THR A 51 9.36 -8.55 15.53
CA THR A 51 8.07 -9.20 15.73
C THR A 51 6.90 -8.28 15.34
N TYR A 52 7.01 -6.99 15.62
CA TYR A 52 6.03 -5.98 15.22
C TYR A 52 6.02 -5.73 13.70
N ALA A 53 7.20 -5.68 13.06
CA ALA A 53 7.32 -5.57 11.61
C ALA A 53 6.74 -6.79 10.87
N GLU A 54 6.97 -7.99 11.39
CA GLU A 54 6.41 -9.23 10.85
C GLU A 54 4.88 -9.25 10.95
N ALA A 55 4.30 -8.68 12.02
CA ALA A 55 2.85 -8.55 12.17
C ALA A 55 2.22 -7.58 11.14
N GLU A 56 2.87 -6.44 10.85
CA GLU A 56 2.38 -5.47 9.88
C GLU A 56 2.49 -6.00 8.44
N LEU A 57 3.57 -6.73 8.13
CA LEU A 57 3.76 -7.39 6.84
C LEU A 57 2.66 -8.44 6.58
N VAL A 58 2.24 -9.18 7.60
CA VAL A 58 1.14 -10.16 7.48
C VAL A 58 -0.21 -9.47 7.25
N PHE A 59 -0.44 -8.31 7.86
CA PHE A 59 -1.64 -7.49 7.62
C PHE A 59 -1.70 -6.94 6.19
N GLN A 60 -0.59 -6.40 5.68
CA GLN A 60 -0.50 -5.90 4.32
C GLN A 60 -0.59 -7.03 3.28
N LYS A 61 0.01 -8.18 3.57
CA LYS A 61 -0.09 -9.39 2.73
C LYS A 61 -1.52 -9.91 2.65
N THR A 62 -2.28 -9.85 3.73
CA THR A 62 -3.69 -10.27 3.75
C THR A 62 -4.59 -9.33 2.92
N ARG A 63 -4.38 -8.01 3.03
CA ARG A 63 -5.05 -7.02 2.15
C ARG A 63 -4.67 -7.21 0.68
N ALA A 64 -3.40 -7.46 0.39
CA ALA A 64 -2.92 -7.70 -0.97
C ALA A 64 -3.47 -9.00 -1.57
N VAL A 65 -3.64 -10.06 -0.77
CA VAL A 65 -4.18 -11.35 -1.24
C VAL A 65 -5.69 -11.26 -1.50
N ILE A 66 -6.45 -10.57 -0.64
CA ILE A 66 -7.89 -10.37 -0.85
C ILE A 66 -8.15 -9.44 -2.05
N ALA A 67 -7.38 -8.36 -2.19
CA ALA A 67 -7.42 -7.49 -3.38
C ALA A 67 -6.91 -8.21 -4.65
N GLY A 68 -5.95 -9.11 -4.52
CA GLY A 68 -5.42 -9.90 -5.64
C GLY A 68 -6.44 -10.89 -6.20
N LYS A 69 -7.30 -11.48 -5.36
CA LYS A 69 -8.37 -12.39 -5.81
C LYS A 69 -9.40 -11.66 -6.68
N SER A 70 -9.81 -10.45 -6.28
CA SER A 70 -10.76 -9.66 -7.06
C SER A 70 -10.16 -9.15 -8.37
N ILE A 71 -8.86 -8.83 -8.40
CA ILE A 71 -8.12 -8.54 -9.63
C ILE A 71 -8.16 -9.73 -10.60
N GLY A 72 -7.99 -10.96 -10.12
CA GLY A 72 -8.06 -12.16 -10.96
C GLY A 72 -9.40 -12.31 -11.68
N PHE A 73 -10.51 -12.17 -10.95
CA PHE A 73 -11.85 -12.18 -11.56
C PHE A 73 -12.08 -10.97 -12.48
N ALA A 74 -11.62 -9.78 -12.09
CA ALA A 74 -11.74 -8.58 -12.92
C ALA A 74 -11.04 -8.75 -14.27
N ILE A 75 -9.81 -9.29 -14.29
CA ILE A 75 -9.09 -9.61 -15.52
C ILE A 75 -9.86 -10.65 -16.33
N GLY A 76 -10.37 -11.71 -15.67
CA GLY A 76 -11.21 -12.72 -16.32
C GLY A 76 -12.42 -12.11 -17.03
N TYR A 77 -13.18 -11.24 -16.35
CA TYR A 77 -14.32 -10.54 -16.93
C TYR A 77 -13.92 -9.62 -18.09
N VAL A 78 -12.81 -8.88 -17.97
CA VAL A 78 -12.30 -8.03 -19.05
C VAL A 78 -11.93 -8.85 -20.28
N LEU A 79 -11.29 -10.01 -20.11
CA LEU A 79 -10.94 -10.89 -21.22
C LEU A 79 -12.19 -11.46 -21.89
N VAL A 80 -13.15 -11.96 -21.11
CA VAL A 80 -14.43 -12.46 -21.65
C VAL A 80 -15.16 -11.34 -22.39
N ALA A 81 -15.27 -10.15 -21.79
CA ALA A 81 -15.90 -9.00 -22.43
C ALA A 81 -15.20 -8.60 -23.73
N LEU A 82 -13.86 -8.61 -23.78
CA LEU A 82 -13.09 -8.27 -24.98
C LEU A 82 -13.33 -9.29 -26.10
N VAL A 83 -13.33 -10.58 -25.77
CA VAL A 83 -13.63 -11.66 -26.74
C VAL A 83 -15.06 -11.54 -27.25
N THR A 84 -16.04 -11.35 -26.37
CA THR A 84 -17.44 -11.16 -26.76
C THR A 84 -17.62 -9.90 -27.61
N LEU A 85 -16.98 -8.79 -27.23
CA LEU A 85 -17.00 -7.55 -28.00
C LEU A 85 -16.40 -7.76 -29.40
N HIS A 86 -15.31 -8.52 -29.51
CA HIS A 86 -14.71 -8.84 -30.80
C HIS A 86 -15.67 -9.63 -31.70
N ILE A 87 -16.31 -10.68 -31.17
CA ILE A 87 -17.31 -11.45 -31.90
C ILE A 87 -18.49 -10.55 -32.32
N ALA A 88 -18.93 -9.65 -31.45
CA ALA A 88 -19.98 -8.69 -31.77
C ALA A 88 -19.58 -7.74 -32.92
N VAL A 89 -18.34 -7.25 -32.94
CA VAL A 89 -17.83 -6.42 -34.04
C VAL A 89 -17.80 -7.20 -35.36
N LEU A 90 -17.41 -8.48 -35.34
CA LEU A 90 -17.44 -9.33 -36.53
C LEU A 90 -18.88 -9.55 -37.03
N ALA A 91 -19.81 -9.86 -36.12
CA ALA A 91 -21.22 -10.03 -36.46
C ALA A 91 -21.84 -8.74 -37.02
N LEU A 92 -21.50 -7.58 -36.42
CA LEU A 92 -21.89 -6.27 -36.92
C LEU A 92 -21.35 -6.06 -38.35
N ALA A 93 -20.06 -6.31 -38.58
CA ALA A 93 -19.45 -6.14 -39.89
C ALA A 93 -20.16 -6.99 -40.96
N VAL A 94 -20.42 -8.27 -40.67
CA VAL A 94 -21.15 -9.17 -41.59
C VAL A 94 -22.56 -8.67 -41.84
N GLY A 95 -23.30 -8.30 -40.79
CA GLY A 95 -24.66 -7.77 -40.92
C GLY A 95 -24.72 -6.48 -41.72
N LEU A 96 -23.74 -5.59 -41.57
CA LEU A 96 -23.67 -4.31 -42.29
C LEU A 96 -23.36 -4.53 -43.77
N VAL A 97 -22.48 -5.48 -44.11
CA VAL A 97 -22.23 -5.86 -45.51
C VAL A 97 -23.51 -6.37 -46.18
N ILE A 98 -24.24 -7.28 -45.53
CA ILE A 98 -25.51 -7.82 -46.06
C ILE A 98 -26.56 -6.70 -46.20
N ALA A 99 -26.63 -5.78 -45.24
CA ALA A 99 -27.56 -4.66 -45.30
C ALA A 99 -27.25 -3.64 -46.42
N LEU A 100 -25.96 -3.45 -46.75
CA LEU A 100 -25.51 -2.50 -47.77
C LEU A 100 -25.46 -3.09 -49.19
N GLU A 101 -25.43 -4.42 -49.32
CA GLU A 101 -25.40 -5.11 -50.62
C GLU A 101 -26.43 -4.56 -51.64
N PRO A 102 -27.73 -4.40 -51.30
CA PRO A 102 -28.73 -3.92 -52.26
C PRO A 102 -28.52 -2.46 -52.70
N LEU A 103 -27.72 -1.67 -51.97
CA LEU A 103 -27.53 -0.24 -52.24
C LEU A 103 -26.17 0.07 -52.88
N ALA A 104 -25.11 -0.65 -52.49
CA ALA A 104 -23.73 -0.29 -52.81
C ALA A 104 -22.96 -1.36 -53.61
N THR A 105 -23.59 -2.48 -53.97
CA THR A 105 -22.93 -3.69 -54.51
C THR A 105 -21.92 -4.31 -53.53
N ILE A 106 -21.50 -5.55 -53.77
CA ILE A 106 -20.62 -6.30 -52.86
C ILE A 106 -19.32 -5.53 -52.57
N TRP A 107 -18.66 -5.00 -53.61
CA TRP A 107 -17.38 -4.29 -53.46
C TRP A 107 -17.55 -2.95 -52.73
N GLY A 108 -18.61 -2.20 -53.01
CA GLY A 108 -18.88 -0.93 -52.35
C GLY A 108 -19.24 -1.11 -50.87
N ALA A 109 -20.05 -2.12 -50.55
CA ALA A 109 -20.42 -2.45 -49.18
C ALA A 109 -19.17 -2.78 -48.33
N ILE A 110 -18.28 -3.64 -48.83
CA ILE A 110 -17.03 -3.98 -48.13
C ILE A 110 -16.16 -2.75 -47.90
N ALA A 111 -15.96 -1.93 -48.93
CA ALA A 111 -15.12 -0.73 -48.82
C ALA A 111 -15.66 0.27 -47.78
N ILE A 112 -16.98 0.48 -47.75
CA ILE A 112 -17.63 1.39 -46.79
C ILE A 112 -17.49 0.85 -45.36
N VAL A 113 -17.78 -0.44 -45.14
CA VAL A 113 -17.72 -1.07 -43.80
C VAL A 113 -16.30 -1.02 -43.25
N VAL A 114 -15.32 -1.45 -44.05
CA VAL A 114 -13.91 -1.45 -43.65
C VAL A 114 -13.43 -0.02 -43.40
N GLY A 115 -13.77 0.92 -44.29
CA GLY A 115 -13.44 2.33 -44.11
C GLY A 115 -14.01 2.91 -42.80
N ALA A 116 -15.29 2.64 -42.51
CA ALA A 116 -15.94 3.09 -41.28
C ALA A 116 -15.29 2.49 -40.02
N LEU A 117 -14.96 1.20 -40.02
CA LEU A 117 -14.30 0.54 -38.90
C LEU A 117 -12.87 1.06 -38.67
N ILE A 118 -12.12 1.38 -39.73
CA ILE A 118 -10.79 2.00 -39.62
C ILE A 118 -10.91 3.39 -38.98
N VAL A 119 -11.85 4.22 -39.45
CA VAL A 119 -12.08 5.56 -38.88
C VAL A 119 -12.47 5.46 -37.41
N LEU A 120 -13.38 4.56 -37.06
CA LEU A 120 -13.79 4.31 -35.68
C LEU A 120 -12.60 3.85 -34.81
N THR A 121 -11.79 2.93 -35.32
CA THR A 121 -10.60 2.42 -34.61
C THR A 121 -9.59 3.53 -34.38
N ALA A 122 -9.29 4.33 -35.39
CA ALA A 122 -8.40 5.49 -35.27
C ALA A 122 -8.92 6.45 -34.19
N PHE A 123 -10.20 6.80 -34.24
CA PHE A 123 -10.83 7.65 -33.24
C PHE A 123 -10.68 7.09 -31.81
N LEU A 124 -10.94 5.80 -31.62
CA LEU A 124 -10.84 5.14 -30.33
C LEU A 124 -9.39 5.14 -29.79
N VAL A 125 -8.40 4.89 -30.66
CA VAL A 125 -6.97 4.95 -30.30
C VAL A 125 -6.56 6.37 -29.91
N PHE A 126 -6.99 7.39 -30.66
CA PHE A 126 -6.69 8.78 -30.32
C PHE A 126 -7.33 9.20 -28.99
N ALA A 127 -8.57 8.78 -28.73
CA ALA A 127 -9.22 9.02 -27.45
C ALA A 127 -8.45 8.35 -26.31
N ALA A 128 -8.11 7.07 -26.45
CA ALA A 128 -7.34 6.32 -25.45
C ALA A 128 -5.99 6.98 -25.14
N LYS A 129 -5.25 7.42 -26.16
CA LYS A 129 -3.99 8.16 -26.00
C LYS A 129 -4.17 9.43 -25.18
N LYS A 130 -5.16 10.26 -25.50
CA LYS A 130 -5.44 11.50 -24.74
C LYS A 130 -5.73 11.23 -23.26
N HIS A 131 -6.39 10.13 -22.94
CA HIS A 131 -6.64 9.74 -21.55
C HIS A 131 -5.37 9.22 -20.86
N ALA A 132 -4.58 8.39 -21.55
CA ALA A 132 -3.32 7.87 -21.04
C ALA A 132 -2.29 8.99 -20.78
N ASP A 133 -2.18 9.96 -21.69
CA ASP A 133 -1.26 11.10 -21.55
C ASP A 133 -1.59 11.95 -20.32
N ARG A 134 -2.88 12.16 -20.03
CA ARG A 134 -3.32 12.89 -18.82
C ARG A 134 -2.88 12.20 -17.53
N ILE A 135 -2.98 10.87 -17.50
CA ILE A 135 -2.56 10.06 -16.36
C ILE A 135 -1.03 10.10 -16.26
N GLY A 136 -0.32 9.97 -17.39
CA GLY A 136 1.14 10.06 -17.45
C GLY A 136 1.68 11.40 -16.96
N LEU A 137 1.01 12.52 -17.26
CA LEU A 137 1.39 13.84 -16.77
C LEU A 137 1.29 13.97 -15.24
N MET A 138 0.27 13.36 -14.62
CA MET A 138 0.10 13.38 -13.17
C MET A 138 1.25 12.64 -12.46
N PHE A 139 1.69 11.51 -13.01
CA PHE A 139 2.82 10.76 -12.47
C PHE A 139 4.19 11.36 -12.85
N GLY A 140 4.29 11.99 -14.02
CA GLY A 140 5.52 12.63 -14.50
C GLY A 140 5.88 13.90 -13.74
N SER A 141 4.90 14.71 -13.32
CA SER A 141 5.18 15.93 -12.53
C SER A 141 5.73 15.63 -11.13
N ALA A 142 5.41 14.46 -10.56
CA ALA A 142 5.88 14.01 -9.24
C ALA A 142 7.34 13.49 -9.23
N GLY A 143 7.94 13.27 -10.41
CA GLY A 143 9.35 12.88 -10.53
C GLY A 143 10.30 14.07 -10.74
N GLN A 144 9.81 15.17 -11.32
CA GLN A 144 10.63 16.31 -11.76
C GLN A 144 10.93 17.31 -10.64
N ASN A 145 10.01 17.46 -9.68
CA ASN A 145 10.19 18.27 -8.48
C ASN A 145 11.31 17.74 -7.55
N ASN A 146 11.50 16.42 -7.46
CA ASN A 146 12.59 15.83 -6.65
C ASN A 146 13.99 15.97 -7.27
N THR A 147 14.10 16.21 -8.59
CA THR A 147 15.39 16.38 -9.27
C THR A 147 15.87 17.84 -9.26
N ALA A 148 14.95 18.80 -9.20
CA ALA A 148 15.29 20.21 -9.12
C ALA A 148 15.91 20.63 -7.77
N GLU A 149 15.49 20.00 -6.66
CA GLU A 149 15.99 20.34 -5.31
C GLU A 149 17.42 19.85 -5.05
N LYS A 150 17.86 18.75 -5.69
CA LYS A 150 19.20 18.16 -5.46
C LYS A 150 20.35 18.85 -6.19
N THR A 151 20.08 19.91 -6.96
CA THR A 151 21.09 20.58 -7.79
C THR A 151 21.37 22.02 -7.37
N GLN A 152 20.86 22.45 -6.20
CA GLN A 152 21.10 23.77 -5.64
C GLN A 152 21.95 23.71 -4.38
#